data_AF-A0A167CJK3-F1
#
_entry.id   AF-A0A167CJK3-F1
#
_cell.length_a   1.000
_cell.length_b   1.000
_cell.length_c   1.000
_cell.angle_alpha   90.00
_cell.angle_beta   90.00
_cell.angle_gamma   90.00
#
_symmetry.space_group_name_H-M   'P 1'
#
loop_
_entity.id
_entity.type
_entity.pdbx_description
1 polymer ?
#
loop_
_entity_poly.entity_id
_entity_poly.type
_entity_poly.pdbx_seq_one_letter_code
_entity_poly.pdbx_strand_id
1 'polypeptide(L)'
;MTRVIRVKPQEPVAEPSCLSEQFTYACHSKMKTKVIEAFDYVNAGNIDKAIETLKSIQPVDSYVLVVVDYYIGSISFQNQMLKQAITYLNRAVDSKELNAKHLKKAMESLLEIHIKLRNYDQAG
;
A
#
# COMPACT_ATOMS: atom_id res chain seq x y z
N MET A 1 31.63 -50.06 18.30
CA MET A 1 30.86 -49.09 19.10
C MET A 1 30.82 -47.78 18.33
N THR A 2 29.70 -47.46 17.68
CA THR A 2 29.57 -46.25 16.84
C THR A 2 28.59 -45.30 17.51
N ARG A 3 29.05 -44.11 17.93
CA ARG A 3 28.18 -43.06 18.48
C ARG A 3 27.50 -42.32 17.33
N VAL A 4 26.18 -42.41 17.26
CA VAL A 4 25.35 -41.58 16.37
C VAL A 4 25.13 -40.24 17.08
N ILE A 5 25.67 -39.16 16.52
CA ILE A 5 25.39 -37.80 16.99
C ILE A 5 24.02 -37.40 16.42
N ARG A 6 23.01 -37.35 17.30
CA ARG A 6 21.68 -36.83 16.97
C ARG A 6 21.77 -35.31 16.91
N VAL A 7 21.86 -34.75 15.72
CA VAL A 7 21.68 -33.29 15.53
C VAL A 7 20.19 -33.02 15.75
N LYS A 8 19.86 -32.26 16.81
CA LYS A 8 18.48 -31.77 16.99
C LYS A 8 18.15 -30.86 15.81
N PRO A 9 16.97 -30.98 15.18
CA PRO A 9 16.48 -29.95 14.29
C PRO A 9 16.44 -28.64 15.06
N GLN A 10 17.17 -27.65 14.57
CA GLN A 10 17.16 -26.31 15.09
C GLN A 10 15.76 -25.75 14.84
N GLU A 11 15.01 -25.47 15.90
CA GLU A 11 13.72 -24.79 15.80
C GLU A 11 13.92 -23.50 14.97
N PRO A 12 13.02 -23.18 14.02
CA PRO A 12 13.16 -21.96 13.24
C PRO A 12 13.12 -20.79 14.21
N VAL A 13 14.25 -20.10 14.33
CA VAL A 13 14.37 -18.88 15.12
C VAL A 13 13.35 -17.90 14.54
N ALA A 14 12.30 -17.61 15.32
CA ALA A 14 11.32 -16.60 14.94
C ALA A 14 12.06 -15.26 14.81
N GLU A 15 12.24 -14.79 13.58
CA GLU A 15 12.77 -13.46 13.32
C GLU A 15 11.83 -12.42 13.96
N PRO A 16 12.37 -11.36 14.57
CA PRO A 16 11.56 -10.35 15.23
C PRO A 16 10.63 -9.68 14.21
N SER A 17 9.33 -9.72 14.46
CA SER A 17 8.32 -9.04 13.64
C SER A 17 8.50 -7.52 13.78
N CYS A 18 9.22 -6.92 12.84
CA CYS A 18 9.36 -5.48 12.77
C CYS A 18 8.03 -4.86 12.30
N LEU A 19 7.38 -4.11 13.19
CA LEU A 19 6.20 -3.24 13.00
C LEU A 19 4.81 -3.88 13.14
N SER A 20 3.87 -3.03 13.56
CA SER A 20 2.49 -3.36 13.89
C SER A 20 1.75 -4.07 12.74
N GLU A 21 0.82 -4.95 13.11
CA GLU A 21 0.07 -5.88 12.24
C GLU A 21 -0.64 -5.25 11.02
N GLN A 22 -0.69 -3.92 10.93
CA GLN A 22 -1.27 -3.23 9.79
C GLN A 22 -0.35 -3.21 8.55
N PHE A 23 0.96 -3.41 8.69
CA PHE A 23 1.93 -3.18 7.62
C PHE A 23 3.08 -4.20 7.58
N THR A 24 2.76 -5.48 7.40
CA THR A 24 3.78 -6.52 7.17
C THR A 24 4.28 -6.51 5.73
N TYR A 25 5.38 -5.79 5.48
CA TYR A 25 6.20 -6.01 4.29
C TYR A 25 7.64 -6.21 4.74
N ALA A 26 8.12 -7.44 4.87
CA ALA A 26 9.55 -7.73 5.07
C ALA A 26 10.12 -8.31 3.78
N CYS A 27 10.83 -7.47 3.00
CA CYS A 27 12.11 -7.77 2.34
C CYS A 27 12.58 -6.56 1.51
N HIS A 28 13.90 -6.37 1.42
CA HIS A 28 14.60 -5.17 0.94
C HIS A 28 14.37 -4.86 -0.56
N SER A 29 13.25 -4.23 -0.93
CA SER A 29 13.05 -3.65 -2.26
C SER A 29 13.11 -2.11 -2.23
N LYS A 30 13.69 -1.49 -3.28
CA LYS A 30 13.71 -0.02 -3.45
C LYS A 30 12.30 0.58 -3.40
N MET A 31 11.30 -0.16 -3.90
CA MET A 31 9.89 0.21 -3.80
C MET A 31 9.45 0.37 -2.35
N LYS A 32 9.70 -0.62 -1.47
CA LYS A 32 9.31 -0.56 -0.06
C LYS A 32 9.89 0.68 0.64
N THR A 33 11.15 1.02 0.35
CA THR A 33 11.82 2.20 0.92
C THR A 33 11.09 3.48 0.54
N LYS A 34 10.75 3.65 -0.75
CA LYS A 34 10.02 4.84 -1.22
C LYS A 34 8.58 4.89 -0.72
N VAL A 35 7.93 3.74 -0.53
CA VAL A 35 6.59 3.70 0.08
C VAL A 35 6.64 4.18 1.53
N ILE A 36 7.63 3.71 2.32
CA ILE A 36 7.84 4.19 3.70
C ILE A 36 8.14 5.69 3.71
N GLU A 37 9.06 6.15 2.86
CA GLU A 37 9.41 7.58 2.75
C GLU A 37 8.18 8.44 2.39
N ALA A 38 7.31 7.96 1.49
CA ALA A 38 6.07 8.64 1.17
C ALA A 38 5.15 8.76 2.40
N PHE A 39 5.04 7.72 3.22
CA PHE A 39 4.26 7.78 4.46
C PHE A 39 4.87 8.72 5.50
N ASP A 40 6.19 8.82 5.58
CA ASP A 40 6.86 9.80 6.43
C ASP A 40 6.50 11.23 5.99
N TYR A 41 6.45 11.50 4.69
CA TYR A 41 5.95 12.78 4.17
C TYR A 41 4.48 13.02 4.48
N VAL A 42 3.61 12.00 4.40
CA VAL A 42 2.20 12.12 4.83
C VAL A 42 2.11 12.50 6.30
N ASN A 43 2.86 11.82 7.17
CA ASN A 43 2.88 12.09 8.60
C ASN A 43 3.42 13.49 8.92
N ALA A 44 4.33 14.01 8.09
CA ALA A 44 4.84 15.38 8.16
C ALA A 44 3.91 16.42 7.50
N GLY A 45 2.74 16.02 6.98
CA GLY A 45 1.78 16.89 6.30
C GLY A 45 2.18 17.32 4.88
N ASN A 46 3.25 16.74 4.32
CA ASN A 46 3.76 17.06 2.98
C ASN A 46 3.20 16.09 1.92
N ILE A 47 1.92 16.27 1.58
CA ILE A 47 1.19 15.35 0.71
C ILE A 47 1.75 15.35 -0.72
N ASP A 48 2.14 16.51 -1.25
CA ASP A 48 2.70 16.62 -2.60
C ASP A 48 4.00 15.81 -2.73
N LYS A 49 4.89 15.93 -1.76
CA LYS A 49 6.15 15.18 -1.75
C LYS A 49 5.94 13.68 -1.53
N ALA A 50 4.94 13.29 -0.74
CA ALA A 50 4.55 11.88 -0.62
C ALA A 50 4.15 11.30 -1.98
N ILE A 51 3.29 12.01 -2.72
CA ILE A 51 2.81 11.57 -4.04
C ILE A 51 3.94 11.57 -5.07
N GLU A 52 4.81 12.59 -5.07
CA GLU A 52 5.99 12.63 -5.93
C GLU A 52 6.93 11.43 -5.65
N THR A 53 7.15 11.13 -4.38
CA THR A 53 7.98 9.99 -3.95
C THR A 53 7.42 8.68 -4.49
N LEU A 54 6.10 8.46 -4.40
CA LEU A 54 5.44 7.28 -4.97
C LEU A 54 5.54 7.24 -6.50
N LYS A 55 5.29 8.37 -7.19
CA LYS A 55 5.41 8.46 -8.65
C LYS A 55 6.83 8.21 -9.17
N SER A 56 7.84 8.45 -8.33
CA SER A 56 9.24 8.19 -8.67
C SER A 56 9.64 6.71 -8.57
N ILE A 57 8.74 5.82 -8.13
CA ILE A 57 8.95 4.37 -8.18
C ILE A 57 8.83 3.94 -9.64
N GLN A 58 9.94 3.43 -10.21
CA GLN A 58 9.90 2.80 -11.53
C GLN A 58 9.34 1.37 -11.38
N PRO A 59 8.15 1.07 -11.93
CA PRO A 59 7.57 -0.25 -11.84
C PRO A 59 8.39 -1.23 -12.69
N VAL A 60 8.82 -2.33 -12.06
CA VAL A 60 9.55 -3.42 -12.73
C VAL A 60 8.60 -4.48 -13.30
N ASP A 61 7.35 -4.48 -12.86
CA ASP A 61 6.28 -5.37 -13.30
C ASP A 61 4.90 -4.71 -13.08
N SER A 62 3.85 -5.39 -13.55
CA SER A 62 2.45 -4.95 -13.42
C SER A 62 1.99 -4.88 -11.96
N TYR A 63 2.48 -5.76 -11.10
CA TYR A 63 2.13 -5.78 -9.68
C TYR A 63 2.60 -4.51 -8.98
N VAL A 64 3.85 -4.10 -9.19
CA VAL A 64 4.41 -2.88 -8.61
C VAL A 64 3.63 -1.65 -9.06
N LEU A 65 3.30 -1.55 -10.35
CA LEU A 65 2.49 -0.45 -10.88
C LEU A 65 1.14 -0.35 -10.14
N VAL A 66 0.44 -1.47 -10.02
CA VAL A 66 -0.89 -1.55 -9.41
C VAL A 66 -0.86 -1.23 -7.91
N VAL A 67 0.20 -1.65 -7.21
CA VAL A 67 0.41 -1.31 -5.79
C VAL A 67 0.72 0.17 -5.60
N VAL A 68 1.53 0.76 -6.49
CA VAL A 68 1.81 2.21 -6.46
C VAL A 68 0.53 3.01 -6.73
N ASP A 69 -0.27 2.61 -7.72
CA ASP A 69 -1.57 3.23 -8.00
C ASP A 69 -2.49 3.15 -6.77
N TYR A 70 -2.56 1.99 -6.10
CA TYR A 70 -3.32 1.84 -4.85
C TYR A 70 -2.87 2.82 -3.75
N TYR A 71 -1.57 2.97 -3.52
CA TYR A 71 -1.07 3.88 -2.48
C TYR A 71 -1.30 5.35 -2.81
N ILE A 72 -1.07 5.77 -4.07
CA ILE A 72 -1.37 7.14 -4.50
C ILE A 72 -2.86 7.43 -4.32
N GLY A 73 -3.72 6.50 -4.75
CA GLY A 73 -5.16 6.62 -4.62
C GLY A 73 -5.62 6.73 -3.17
N SER A 74 -5.06 5.91 -2.28
CA SER A 74 -5.38 5.89 -0.84
C SER A 74 -4.95 7.18 -0.14
N ILE A 75 -3.72 7.66 -0.39
CA ILE A 75 -3.22 8.92 0.18
C ILE A 75 -4.07 10.09 -0.33
N SER A 76 -4.37 10.12 -1.63
CA SER A 76 -5.22 11.15 -2.23
C SER A 76 -6.60 11.19 -1.57
N PHE A 77 -7.19 10.01 -1.32
CA PHE A 77 -8.50 9.91 -0.69
C PHE A 77 -8.50 10.45 0.74
N GLN A 78 -7.54 10.03 1.56
CA GLN A 78 -7.40 10.47 2.94
C GLN A 78 -7.23 11.99 3.05
N ASN A 79 -6.62 12.61 2.03
CA ASN A 79 -6.36 14.05 1.97
C ASN A 79 -7.39 14.83 1.12
N GLN A 80 -8.59 14.28 0.91
CA GLN A 80 -9.71 14.92 0.19
C GLN A 80 -9.41 15.31 -1.28
N MET A 81 -8.37 14.74 -1.89
CA MET A 81 -8.04 14.93 -3.31
C MET A 81 -8.88 14.00 -4.19
N LEU A 82 -10.21 14.11 -4.10
CA LEU A 82 -11.17 13.09 -4.58
C LEU A 82 -11.00 12.71 -6.05
N LYS A 83 -10.76 13.68 -6.95
CA LYS A 83 -10.54 13.42 -8.38
C LYS A 83 -9.31 12.55 -8.63
N GLN A 84 -8.22 12.83 -7.91
CA GLN A 84 -6.99 12.06 -8.03
C GLN A 84 -7.16 10.67 -7.41
N ALA A 85 -7.84 10.59 -6.26
CA ALA A 85 -8.18 9.32 -5.62
C ALA A 85 -8.95 8.39 -6.57
N ILE A 86 -10.02 8.88 -7.21
CA ILE A 86 -10.79 8.11 -8.19
C ILE A 86 -9.90 7.60 -9.32
N THR A 87 -9.06 8.48 -9.87
CA THR A 87 -8.19 8.13 -11.02
C THR A 87 -7.28 6.95 -10.70
N TYR A 88 -6.61 6.99 -9.54
CA TYR A 88 -5.62 5.99 -9.16
C TYR A 88 -6.26 4.73 -8.56
N LEU A 89 -7.32 4.87 -7.78
CA LEU A 89 -8.04 3.72 -7.24
C LEU A 89 -8.74 2.91 -8.35
N ASN A 90 -9.32 3.55 -9.36
CA ASN A 90 -9.91 2.83 -10.51
C ASN A 90 -8.85 2.00 -11.24
N ARG A 91 -7.68 2.58 -11.55
CA ARG A 91 -6.56 1.84 -12.16
C ARG A 91 -6.13 0.63 -11.33
N ALA A 92 -6.12 0.78 -10.00
CA ALA A 92 -5.75 -0.31 -9.11
C ALA A 92 -6.79 -1.44 -9.09
N VAL A 93 -8.09 -1.12 -8.97
CA VAL A 93 -9.16 -2.14 -8.87
C VAL A 93 -9.45 -2.87 -10.19
N ASP A 94 -9.12 -2.24 -11.33
CA ASP A 94 -9.25 -2.87 -12.66
C ASP A 94 -8.22 -3.99 -12.88
N SER A 95 -7.20 -4.09 -12.03
CA SER A 95 -6.15 -5.10 -12.14
C SER A 95 -6.40 -6.35 -11.30
N LYS A 96 -6.12 -7.51 -11.89
CA LYS A 96 -6.14 -8.81 -11.20
C LYS A 96 -4.93 -9.05 -10.30
N GLU A 97 -3.89 -8.21 -10.42
CA GLU A 97 -2.64 -8.31 -9.63
C GLU A 97 -2.80 -7.70 -8.22
N LEU A 98 -3.86 -6.91 -8.00
CA LEU A 98 -4.10 -6.30 -6.71
C LEU A 98 -4.57 -7.37 -5.71
N ASN A 99 -3.87 -7.49 -4.58
CA ASN A 99 -4.26 -8.44 -3.55
C ASN A 99 -5.66 -8.12 -2.98
N ALA A 100 -6.38 -9.14 -2.51
CA ALA A 100 -7.76 -9.02 -2.05
C ALA A 100 -7.96 -7.99 -0.92
N LYS A 101 -6.97 -7.85 -0.02
CA LYS A 101 -7.03 -6.87 1.09
C LYS A 101 -7.01 -5.44 0.55
N HIS A 102 -6.14 -5.14 -0.41
CA HIS A 102 -6.06 -3.83 -1.04
C HIS A 102 -7.26 -3.57 -1.95
N LEU A 103 -7.71 -4.56 -2.71
CA LEU A 103 -8.91 -4.47 -3.55
C LEU A 103 -10.14 -4.07 -2.73
N LYS A 104 -10.39 -4.77 -1.62
CA LYS A 104 -11.50 -4.44 -0.71
C LYS A 104 -11.44 -2.98 -0.25
N LYS A 105 -10.29 -2.54 0.28
CA LYS A 105 -10.12 -1.17 0.78
C LYS A 105 -10.25 -0.11 -0.32
N ALA A 106 -9.75 -0.40 -1.52
CA ALA A 106 -9.85 0.51 -2.66
C ALA A 106 -11.31 0.70 -3.09
N MET A 107 -12.08 -0.40 -3.17
CA MET A 107 -13.51 -0.35 -3.46
C MET A 107 -14.32 0.38 -2.38
N GLU A 108 -14.01 0.15 -1.10
CA GLU A 108 -14.61 0.89 0.02
C GLU A 108 -14.36 2.39 -0.10
N SER A 109 -13.12 2.79 -0.42
CA SER A 109 -12.74 4.19 -0.62
C SER A 109 -13.48 4.82 -1.81
N LEU A 110 -13.57 4.11 -2.94
CA LEU A 110 -14.32 4.57 -4.11
C LEU A 110 -15.81 4.76 -3.80
N LEU A 111 -16.41 3.82 -3.08
CA LEU A 111 -17.80 3.94 -2.64
C LEU A 111 -18.01 5.18 -1.77
N GLU A 112 -17.13 5.42 -0.80
CA GLU A 112 -17.21 6.60 0.07
C GLU A 112 -17.06 7.90 -0.74
N ILE A 113 -16.14 7.93 -1.71
CA ILE A 113 -15.99 9.09 -2.61
C ILE A 113 -17.30 9.37 -3.35
N HIS A 114 -17.94 8.34 -3.93
CA HIS A 114 -19.19 8.51 -4.66
C HIS A 114 -20.35 8.96 -3.77
N ILE A 115 -20.41 8.51 -2.52
CA ILE A 115 -21.39 8.99 -1.55
C ILE A 115 -21.14 10.48 -1.25
N LYS A 116 -19.88 10.87 -0.98
CA LYS A 116 -19.51 12.27 -0.72
C LYS A 116 -19.89 13.18 -1.88
N LEU A 117 -19.54 12.80 -3.12
CA LEU A 117 -19.86 13.60 -4.30
C LEU A 117 -21.36 13.77 -4.49
N ARG A 118 -22.15 12.70 -4.33
CA ARG A 118 -23.62 12.81 -4.39
C ARG A 118 -24.19 13.74 -3.32
N ASN A 119 -23.62 13.73 -2.11
CA ASN A 119 -24.08 14.63 -1.04
C ASN A 119 -23.71 16.10 -1.31
N TYR A 120 -22.59 16.38 -1.98
CA TYR A 120 -22.24 17.74 -2.43
C TYR A 120 -23.24 18.25 -3.47
N ASP A 121 -23.65 17.42 -4.43
CA ASP A 121 -24.63 17.80 -5.46
C ASP A 121 -26.03 18.11 -4.86
N GLN A 122 -26.36 17.53 -3.69
CA GLN A 122 -27.62 17.78 -2.98
C GLN A 122 -27.58 19.01 -2.05
N ALA A 123 -26.40 19.56 -1.77
CA ALA A 123 -26.22 20.68 -0.84
C ALA A 123 -26.17 22.07 -1.51
N GLY A 124 -26.18 22.12 -2.85
CA GLY A 124 -26.26 23.35 -3.66
C GLY A 124 -27.67 23.62 -4.16
#